data_AF-A0A7V5YI63-F1
#
_entry.id   AF-A0A7V5YI63-F1
#
_cell.length_a   1.000
_cell.length_b   1.000
_cell.length_c   1.000
_cell.angle_alpha   90.00
_cell.angle_beta   90.00
_cell.angle_gamma   90.00
#
_symmetry.space_group_name_H-M   'P 1'
#
loop_
_entity.id
_entity.type
_entity.pdbx_description
1 polymer ?
#
loop_
_entity_poly.entity_id
_entity_poly.type
_entity_poly.pdbx_seq_one_letter_code
_entity_poly.pdbx_strand_id
1 'polypeptide(L)' 'MTKNGKGFDRGAWVVGGGTMIGLGVGFFFITTSIFAFIASLLIGIGAGLLVAALLPSSRA' A
#
# COMPACT_ATOMS: atom_id res chain seq x y z
N MET A 1 -29.06 13.35 15.16
CA MET A 1 -29.18 12.19 14.24
C MET A 1 -27.83 12.07 13.50
N THR A 2 -26.74 11.60 14.12
CA THR A 2 -26.26 10.21 14.30
C THR A 2 -26.08 9.37 13.01
N LYS A 3 -24.83 9.31 12.53
CA LYS A 3 -24.12 8.10 12.04
C LYS A 3 -22.62 8.46 11.98
N ASN A 4 -21.88 8.41 13.09
CA ASN A 4 -21.24 7.23 13.69
C ASN A 4 -20.53 6.32 12.68
N GLY A 5 -19.19 6.30 12.78
CA GLY A 5 -18.27 5.38 12.12
C GLY A 5 -17.55 5.97 10.91
N LYS A 6 -16.39 6.61 11.12
CA LYS A 6 -15.37 6.79 10.08
C LYS A 6 -14.93 5.39 9.65
N GLY A 7 -15.68 4.78 8.73
CA GLY A 7 -15.41 3.46 8.21
C GLY A 7 -14.11 3.51 7.46
N PHE A 8 -13.02 3.18 8.16
CA PHE A 8 -11.71 2.80 7.67
C PHE A 8 -11.62 2.83 6.14
N ASP A 9 -11.04 3.90 5.58
CA ASP A 9 -10.84 4.05 4.14
C ASP A 9 -9.98 2.89 3.65
N ARG A 10 -10.64 1.80 3.23
CA ARG A 10 -9.99 0.54 2.86
C ARG A 10 -8.93 0.76 1.79
N GLY A 11 -9.17 1.68 0.86
CA GLY A 11 -8.19 2.09 -0.14
C GLY A 11 -6.94 2.71 0.48
N ALA A 12 -7.07 3.67 1.41
CA ALA A 12 -5.93 4.29 2.07
C ALA A 12 -5.12 3.28 2.91
N TRP A 13 -5.80 2.33 3.55
CA TRP A 13 -5.13 1.30 4.34
C TRP A 13 -4.46 0.22 3.50
N VAL A 14 -5.01 -0.12 2.33
CA VAL A 14 -4.40 -1.02 1.35
C VAL A 14 -3.14 -0.40 0.74
N VAL A 15 -3.17 0.88 0.36
CA VAL A 15 -1.98 1.58 -0.14
C VAL A 15 -0.93 1.70 0.96
N GLY A 16 -1.34 2.07 2.18
CA GLY A 16 -0.46 2.13 3.35
C GLY A 16 0.22 0.80 3.64
N GLY A 17 -0.56 -0.30 3.66
CA GLY A 17 -0.05 -1.65 3.88
C GLY A 17 0.88 -2.14 2.76
N GLY A 18 0.52 -1.94 1.49
CA GLY A 18 1.36 -2.32 0.35
C GLY A 18 2.70 -1.57 0.32
N THR A 19 2.68 -0.29 0.67
CA THR A 19 3.90 0.52 0.81
C THR A 19 4.76 0.03 1.97
N MET A 20 4.16 -0.32 3.11
CA MET A 20 4.92 -0.81 4.27
C MET A 20 5.58 -2.18 4.01
N ILE A 21 4.90 -3.06 3.28
CA ILE A 21 5.47 -4.34 2.83
C ILE A 21 6.63 -4.09 1.85
N GLY A 22 6.45 -3.20 0.87
CA GLY A 22 7.49 -2.84 -0.09
C GLY A 22 8.73 -2.23 0.58
N LEU A 23 8.53 -1.39 1.60
CA LEU A 23 9.60 -0.82 2.43
C LEU A 23 10.29 -1.88 3.30
N GLY A 24 9.53 -2.78 3.93
CA GLY A 24 10.08 -3.86 4.76
C GLY A 24 10.97 -4.81 3.95
N VAL A 25 10.50 -5.24 2.78
CA VAL A 25 11.28 -6.08 1.86
C VAL A 25 12.45 -5.28 1.26
N GLY A 26 12.25 -3.99 0.96
CA GLY A 26 13.29 -3.11 0.45
C GLY A 26 14.46 -2.95 1.43
N PHE A 27 14.19 -2.70 2.71
CA PHE A 27 15.24 -2.50 3.72
C PHE A 27 16.18 -3.70 3.85
N PHE A 28 15.68 -4.91 3.59
CA PHE A 28 16.49 -6.13 3.55
C PHE A 28 17.48 -6.12 2.35
N PHE A 29 17.10 -5.51 1.23
CA PHE A 29 17.93 -5.42 0.02
C PHE A 29 18.92 -4.24 0.01
N ILE A 30 18.79 -3.29 0.94
CA ILE A 30 19.63 -2.08 1.00
C ILE A 30 21.12 -2.42 1.22
N THR A 31 21.41 -3.56 1.84
CA THR A 31 22.78 -4.03 2.09
C THR A 31 23.50 -4.50 0.82
N THR A 32 22.77 -4.82 -0.24
CA THR A 32 23.35 -5.39 -1.47
C THR A 32 23.27 -4.40 -2.63
N SER A 33 22.15 -3.69 -2.81
CA SER A 33 21.98 -2.78 -3.95
C SER A 33 20.79 -1.84 -3.76
N ILE A 34 21.05 -0.53 -3.86
CA ILE A 34 20.01 0.52 -3.83
C ILE A 34 18.97 0.35 -4.94
N PHE A 35 19.35 -0.15 -6.12
CA PHE A 35 18.40 -0.37 -7.21
C PHE A 35 17.35 -1.45 -6.88
N ALA A 36 17.73 -2.49 -6.13
CA ALA A 36 16.80 -3.53 -5.69
C ALA A 36 15.83 -3.00 -4.61
N PHE A 37 16.31 -2.09 -3.74
CA PHE A 37 15.45 -1.36 -2.81
C PHE A 37 14.39 -0.54 -3.56
N ILE A 38 14.80 0.24 -4.55
CA ILE A 38 13.89 1.08 -5.35
C ILE A 38 12.89 0.21 -6.12
N ALA A 39 13.33 -0.90 -6.70
CA ALA A 39 12.45 -1.84 -7.41
C ALA A 39 11.39 -2.45 -6.48
N SER A 40 11.78 -2.92 -5.29
CA SER A 40 10.84 -3.46 -4.29
C SER A 40 9.83 -2.40 -3.84
N LEU A 41 10.27 -1.16 -3.67
CA LEU A 41 9.43 -0.05 -3.24
C LEU A 41 8.43 0.35 -4.33
N LEU A 42 8.87 0.43 -5.60
CA LEU A 42 8.01 0.65 -6.77
C LEU A 42 6.98 -0.46 -6.94
N ILE A 43 7.38 -1.72 -6.77
CA ILE A 43 6.46 -2.87 -6.86
C ILE A 43 5.46 -2.86 -5.70
N GLY A 44 5.89 -2.57 -4.48
CA GLY A 44 5.02 -2.52 -3.30
C GLY A 44 3.97 -1.40 -3.40
N ILE A 45 4.37 -0.21 -3.84
CA ILE A 45 3.43 0.90 -4.10
C ILE A 45 2.54 0.58 -5.29
N GLY A 46 3.10 0.10 -6.40
CA GLY A 46 2.36 -0.24 -7.61
C GLY A 46 1.30 -1.31 -7.35
N ALA A 47 1.65 -2.37 -6.62
CA ALA A 47 0.72 -3.40 -6.20
C ALA A 47 -0.34 -2.87 -5.22
N GLY A 48 0.05 -2.07 -4.23
CA GLY A 48 -0.89 -1.44 -3.29
C GLY A 48 -1.89 -0.51 -3.98
N LEU A 49 -1.45 0.23 -5.00
CA LEU A 49 -2.28 1.13 -5.79
C LEU A 49 -3.20 0.37 -6.75
N LEU A 50 -2.71 -0.69 -7.40
CA LEU A 50 -3.53 -1.58 -8.23
C LEU A 50 -4.65 -2.22 -7.40
N VAL A 51 -4.32 -2.74 -6.22
CA VAL A 51 -5.32 -3.35 -5.32
C VAL A 51 -6.29 -2.30 -4.81
N ALA A 52 -5.84 -1.09 -4.47
CA ALA A 52 -6.72 0.00 -4.05
C ALA A 52 -7.63 0.52 -5.18
N ALA A 53 -7.16 0.52 -6.43
CA ALA A 53 -7.93 0.92 -7.60
C ALA A 53 -8.96 -0.13 -8.02
N LEU A 54 -8.64 -1.41 -7.83
CA LEU A 54 -9.54 -2.54 -8.07
C LEU A 54 -10.52 -2.77 -6.92
N LEU A 55 -10.20 -2.29 -5.71
CA LEU A 55 -11.14 -2.33 -4.59
C LEU A 55 -12.34 -1.46 -4.96
N PRO A 56 -13.56 -2.04 -5.03
CA PRO A 56 -14.74 -1.24 -5.27
C PRO A 56 -14.88 -0.28 -4.09
N SER A 57 -14.80 1.01 -4.39
CA SER A 57 -15.23 2.05 -3.44
C SER A 57 -16.71 1.80 -3.20
N SER A 58 -17.02 1.14 -2.07
CA SER A 58 -18.39 0.90 -1.60
C SER A 58 -19.00 2.24 -1.22
N ARG A 59 -19.37 3.00 -2.26
CA ARG A 59 -20.26 4.15 -2.23
C ARG A 59 -21.55 3.70 -2.94
N ALA A 60 -22.19 2.69 -2.34
CA ALA A 60 -23.59 2.33 -2.54
C ALA A 60 -24.35 2.67 -1.26
#